data_AF-T0YXT0-F1
#
_entry.id   AF-T0YXT0-F1
#
_cell.length_a   1.000
_cell.length_b   1.000
_cell.length_c   1.000
_cell.angle_alpha   90.00
_cell.angle_beta   90.00
_cell.angle_gamma   90.00
#
_symmetry.space_group_name_H-M   'P 1'
#
loop_
_entity.id
_entity.type
_entity.pdbx_description
1 polymer ?
#
loop_
_entity_poly.entity_id
_entity_poly.type
_entity_poly.pdbx_seq_one_letter_code
_entity_poly.pdbx_strand_id
1 'polypeptide(L)'
;MPERSFLSIGDVLDLIREEFPEITISKIRFLESQGLVNPERTPSGYRKFYEEDVERLKWVLRQQREHYLPLKVIRGRLQNEKSSGSIPRQRAAVQAKAGVTSVRDHQRAADDNDAAPEDHAVPGRERVGIS
;
A
#
# COMPACT_ATOMS: atom_id res chain seq x y z
N MET A 1 22.39 -3.15 -16.46
CA MET A 1 20.94 -3.16 -16.20
C MET A 1 20.63 -1.90 -15.40
N PRO A 2 19.74 -1.01 -15.86
CA PRO A 2 19.45 0.20 -15.09
C PRO A 2 18.88 -0.21 -13.73
N GLU A 3 19.48 0.29 -12.66
CA GLU A 3 18.97 0.15 -11.31
C GLU A 3 17.59 0.83 -11.29
N ARG A 4 16.51 0.05 -11.21
CA ARG A 4 15.17 0.65 -11.04
C ARG A 4 15.19 1.33 -9.67
N SER A 5 15.23 2.65 -9.67
CA SER A 5 15.15 3.46 -8.46
C SER A 5 13.90 3.08 -7.70
N PHE A 6 14.08 2.59 -6.47
CA PHE A 6 12.98 2.25 -5.57
C PHE A 6 12.69 3.42 -4.63
N LEU A 7 11.46 3.50 -4.18
CA LEU A 7 10.94 4.55 -3.30
C LEU A 7 10.60 3.94 -1.94
N SER A 8 10.89 4.68 -0.87
CA SER A 8 10.39 4.33 0.45
C SER A 8 8.91 4.69 0.59
N ILE A 9 8.24 4.19 1.63
CA ILE A 9 6.84 4.57 1.89
C ILE A 9 6.67 6.08 2.17
N GLY A 10 7.73 6.75 2.65
CA GLY A 10 7.75 8.20 2.85
C GLY A 10 7.79 8.93 1.51
N ASP A 11 8.71 8.56 0.62
CA ASP A 11 8.80 9.15 -0.72
C ASP A 11 7.49 8.97 -1.51
N VAL A 12 6.88 7.78 -1.40
CA VAL A 12 5.56 7.50 -2.00
C VAL A 12 4.46 8.38 -1.39
N LEU A 13 4.49 8.61 -0.08
CA LEU A 13 3.54 9.49 0.58
C LEU A 13 3.62 10.90 -0.02
N ASP A 14 4.83 11.47 -0.09
CA ASP A 14 5.05 12.83 -0.59
C ASP A 14 4.56 12.98 -2.04
N LEU A 15 4.87 12.01 -2.91
CA LEU A 15 4.43 12.00 -4.32
C LEU A 15 2.91 11.86 -4.52
N ILE A 16 2.22 11.15 -3.62
CA ILE A 16 0.76 10.96 -3.71
C ILE A 16 0.04 12.14 -3.07
N ARG A 17 0.61 12.74 -2.03
CA ARG A 17 0.01 13.82 -1.25
C ARG A 17 -0.21 15.09 -2.07
N GLU A 18 0.57 15.29 -3.13
CA GLU A 18 0.37 16.39 -4.09
C GLU A 18 -1.04 16.35 -4.74
N GLU A 19 -1.58 15.16 -5.00
CA GLU A 19 -2.92 14.99 -5.61
C GLU A 19 -3.99 14.57 -4.60
N PHE A 20 -3.58 13.90 -3.52
CA PHE A 20 -4.47 13.37 -2.47
C PHE A 20 -3.97 13.83 -1.09
N PRO A 21 -4.27 15.06 -0.66
CA PRO A 21 -3.72 15.63 0.57
C PRO A 21 -4.13 14.88 1.86
N GLU A 22 -5.23 14.12 1.80
CA GLU A 22 -5.75 13.28 2.88
C GLU A 22 -5.04 11.91 3.02
N ILE A 23 -4.12 11.58 2.09
CA ILE A 23 -3.40 10.31 2.14
C ILE A 23 -2.48 10.26 3.37
N THR A 24 -2.39 9.07 3.97
CA THR A 24 -1.49 8.80 5.10
C THR A 24 -0.73 7.51 4.88
N ILE A 25 0.37 7.33 5.60
CA ILE A 25 1.12 6.05 5.62
C ILE A 25 0.20 4.89 6.00
N SER A 26 -0.69 5.09 6.99
CA SER A 26 -1.67 4.09 7.41
C SER A 26 -2.61 3.69 6.28
N LYS A 27 -3.07 4.66 5.47
CA LYS A 27 -3.90 4.38 4.29
C LYS A 27 -3.12 3.60 3.22
N ILE A 28 -1.85 3.94 2.94
CA ILE A 28 -1.01 3.19 1.99
C ILE A 28 -0.82 1.73 2.45
N ARG A 29 -0.46 1.52 3.72
CA ARG A 29 -0.32 0.18 4.32
C ARG A 29 -1.63 -0.61 4.28
N PHE A 30 -2.76 0.08 4.49
CA PHE A 30 -4.07 -0.54 4.37
C PHE A 30 -4.37 -0.97 2.93
N LEU A 31 -4.07 -0.15 1.92
CA LEU A 31 -4.28 -0.52 0.52
C LEU A 31 -3.38 -1.71 0.11
N GLU A 32 -2.15 -1.76 0.62
CA GLU A 32 -1.25 -2.91 0.49
C GLU A 32 -1.86 -4.18 1.14
N SER A 33 -2.35 -4.11 2.38
CA SER A 33 -2.96 -5.27 3.05
C SER A 33 -4.24 -5.75 2.37
N GLN A 34 -4.93 -4.86 1.64
CA GLN A 34 -6.03 -5.21 0.76
C GLN A 34 -5.58 -5.76 -0.60
N GLY A 35 -4.29 -5.99 -0.83
CA GLY A 35 -3.75 -6.57 -2.06
C GLY A 35 -3.97 -5.71 -3.31
N LEU A 36 -4.13 -4.38 -3.14
CA LEU A 36 -4.29 -3.45 -4.25
C LEU A 36 -2.95 -3.04 -4.85
N VAL A 37 -1.89 -3.12 -4.06
CA VAL A 37 -0.49 -2.90 -4.41
C VAL A 37 0.34 -4.00 -3.75
N ASN A 38 1.47 -4.37 -4.34
CA ASN A 38 2.29 -5.46 -3.83
C ASN A 38 3.78 -5.11 -3.97
N PRO A 39 4.28 -4.16 -3.15
CA PRO A 39 5.66 -3.69 -3.23
C PRO A 39 6.64 -4.83 -2.92
N GLU A 40 7.82 -4.77 -3.52
CA GLU A 40 8.89 -5.72 -3.23
C GLU A 40 9.37 -5.55 -1.78
N ARG A 41 9.90 -6.63 -1.20
CA ARG A 41 10.55 -6.60 0.11
C ARG A 41 12.05 -6.77 -0.04
N THR A 42 12.83 -5.94 0.65
CA THR A 42 14.25 -6.23 0.85
C THR A 42 14.41 -7.51 1.67
N PRO A 43 15.58 -8.17 1.62
CA PRO A 43 15.90 -9.28 2.53
C PRO A 43 15.75 -8.91 4.01
N SER A 44 15.94 -7.64 4.35
CA SER A 44 15.75 -7.08 5.70
C SER A 44 14.28 -6.73 6.03
N GLY A 45 13.34 -6.87 5.10
CA GLY A 45 11.89 -6.70 5.32
C GLY A 45 11.31 -5.32 4.99
N TYR A 46 12.12 -4.36 4.55
CA TYR A 46 11.65 -3.03 4.12
C TYR A 46 10.88 -3.10 2.80
N ARG A 47 9.88 -2.22 2.64
CA ARG A 47 9.11 -2.10 1.39
C ARG A 47 9.88 -1.27 0.38
N LYS A 48 9.96 -1.78 -0.84
CA LYS A 48 10.46 -1.09 -2.02
C LYS A 48 9.28 -0.88 -2.95
N PHE A 49 8.87 0.37 -3.08
CA PHE A 49 7.87 0.76 -4.05
C PHE A 49 8.55 1.14 -5.35
N TYR A 50 7.94 0.79 -6.47
CA TYR A 50 8.36 1.23 -7.79
C TYR A 50 7.34 2.22 -8.34
N GLU A 51 7.68 2.88 -9.45
CA GLU A 51 6.78 3.80 -10.15
C GLU A 51 5.41 3.15 -10.43
N GLU A 52 5.41 1.89 -10.86
CA GLU A 52 4.20 1.08 -11.12
C GLU A 52 3.27 0.99 -9.88
N ASP A 53 3.85 0.93 -8.68
CA ASP A 53 3.08 0.89 -7.43
C ASP A 53 2.45 2.25 -7.12
N VAL A 54 3.17 3.34 -7.39
CA VAL A 54 2.68 4.72 -7.19
C VAL A 54 1.53 5.02 -8.14
N GLU A 55 1.67 4.69 -9.42
CA GLU A 55 0.62 4.86 -10.41
C GLU A 55 -0.64 4.08 -10.02
N ARG A 56 -0.46 2.84 -9.56
CA ARG A 56 -1.54 1.99 -9.09
C ARG A 56 -2.25 2.58 -7.88
N LEU A 57 -1.51 3.10 -6.90
CA LEU A 57 -2.09 3.77 -5.74
C LEU A 57 -2.88 5.02 -6.15
N LYS A 58 -2.33 5.87 -7.02
CA LYS A 58 -3.04 7.06 -7.54
C LYS A 58 -4.34 6.65 -8.23
N TRP A 59 -4.30 5.62 -9.09
CA TRP A 59 -5.50 5.12 -9.77
C TRP A 59 -6.55 4.63 -8.76
N VAL A 60 -6.17 3.81 -7.79
CA VAL A 60 -7.08 3.31 -6.73
C VAL A 60 -7.73 4.48 -5.99
N LEU A 61 -6.95 5.50 -5.61
CA LEU A 61 -7.46 6.66 -4.88
C LEU A 61 -8.43 7.49 -5.71
N ARG A 62 -8.17 7.69 -7.02
CA ARG A 62 -9.14 8.32 -7.95
C ARG A 62 -10.44 7.55 -8.00
N GLN A 63 -10.38 6.22 -8.13
CA GLN A 63 -11.57 5.37 -8.16
C GLN A 63 -12.42 5.48 -6.88
N GLN A 64 -11.79 5.70 -5.72
CA GLN A 64 -12.52 5.96 -4.47
C GLN A 64 -13.10 7.37 -4.42
N ARG A 65 -12.31 8.39 -4.80
CA ARG A 65 -12.68 9.81 -4.68
C ARG A 65 -13.78 10.22 -5.67
N GLU A 66 -13.68 9.76 -6.91
CA GLU A 66 -14.53 10.23 -8.02
C GLU A 66 -15.71 9.30 -8.29
N HIS A 67 -15.53 8.00 -8.04
CA HIS A 67 -16.55 6.98 -8.36
C HIS A 67 -17.05 6.22 -7.13
N TYR A 68 -16.54 6.50 -5.93
CA TYR A 68 -16.94 5.89 -4.67
C TYR A 68 -16.93 4.35 -4.71
N LEU A 69 -15.97 3.78 -5.44
CA LEU A 69 -15.94 2.34 -5.67
C LEU A 69 -15.42 1.57 -4.44
N PRO A 70 -16.07 0.45 -4.07
CA PRO A 70 -15.55 -0.43 -3.04
C PRO A 70 -14.22 -1.08 -3.46
N LEU A 71 -13.30 -1.24 -2.50
CA LEU A 71 -11.97 -1.82 -2.76
C LEU A 71 -12.01 -3.20 -3.41
N LYS A 72 -13.02 -4.02 -3.10
CA LYS A 72 -13.22 -5.33 -3.73
C LYS A 72 -13.46 -5.22 -5.24
N VAL A 73 -14.24 -4.22 -5.67
CA VAL A 73 -14.53 -3.96 -7.09
C VAL A 73 -13.29 -3.44 -7.79
N ILE A 74 -12.57 -2.51 -7.16
CA ILE A 74 -11.30 -1.95 -7.66
C ILE A 74 -10.27 -3.07 -7.86
N ARG A 75 -10.13 -3.98 -6.89
CA ARG A 75 -9.24 -5.16 -7.00
C ARG A 75 -9.62 -6.05 -8.19
N GLY A 76 -10.91 -6.31 -8.38
CA GLY A 76 -11.40 -7.09 -9.53
C GLY A 76 -11.02 -6.47 -10.87
N ARG A 77 -11.07 -5.14 -10.99
CA ARG A 77 -10.63 -4.42 -12.21
C ARG A 77 -9.13 -4.57 -12.46
N LEU A 78 -8.31 -4.41 -11.42
CA LEU A 78 -6.85 -4.57 -11.50
C LEU A 78 -6.42 -5.99 -11.92
N GLN A 79 -7.18 -7.01 -11.54
CA GLN A 79 -6.92 -8.40 -11.93
C GLN A 79 -7.24 -8.65 -13.42
N ASN A 80 -8.27 -7.97 -13.93
CA ASN A 80 -8.71 -8.09 -15.32
C ASN A 80 -7.70 -7.44 -16.28
N GLU A 81 -7.10 -6.31 -15.88
CA GLU A 81 -6.03 -5.65 -16.65
C GLU A 81 -4.78 -6.53 -16.78
N LYS A 82 -4.35 -7.17 -15.70
CA LYS A 82 -3.21 -8.12 -15.70
C LYS A 82 -3.44 -9.34 -16.59
N SER A 83 -4.70 -9.77 -16.74
CA SER A 83 -5.07 -10.95 -17.52
C SER A 83 -5.23 -10.63 -19.03
N SER A 84 -5.26 -9.35 -19.39
CA SER A 84 -5.48 -8.88 -20.77
C SER A 84 -4.25 -9.00 -21.69
N GLY A 85 -3.29 -9.88 -21.36
CA GLY A 85 -2.42 -10.52 -22.36
C GLY A 85 -3.14 -11.62 -23.17
N SER A 86 -4.41 -11.92 -22.85
CA SER A 86 -5.29 -12.74 -23.65
C SER A 86 -6.73 -12.23 -23.48
N ILE A 87 -7.25 -11.52 -24.47
CA ILE A 87 -8.65 -11.05 -24.48
C ILE A 87 -9.55 -12.28 -24.58
N PRO A 88 -10.52 -12.44 -23.67
CA PRO A 88 -11.89 -12.25 -24.12
C PRO A 88 -12.69 -11.30 -23.22
N ARG A 89 -13.29 -10.35 -23.91
CA ARG A 89 -14.39 -9.47 -23.51
C ARG A 89 -15.54 -10.23 -22.82
N GLN A 90 -15.86 -9.90 -21.57
CA GLN A 90 -17.20 -10.16 -21.01
C GLN A 90 -17.53 -9.12 -19.93
N ARG A 91 -18.28 -8.08 -20.31
CA ARG A 91 -19.73 -7.88 -20.10
C ARG A 91 -20.13 -7.63 -18.64
N ALA A 92 -20.72 -6.45 -18.46
CA ALA A 92 -21.46 -6.02 -17.28
C ALA A 92 -22.46 -7.07 -16.78
N ALA A 93 -22.43 -7.37 -15.49
CA ALA A 93 -23.55 -7.91 -14.76
C ALA A 93 -23.61 -7.26 -13.37
N VAL A 94 -24.48 -6.27 -13.27
CA VAL A 94 -25.09 -5.81 -12.03
C VAL A 94 -25.74 -7.00 -11.32
N GLN A 95 -25.35 -7.29 -10.09
CA GLN A 95 -26.15 -8.14 -9.18
C GLN A 95 -26.02 -7.60 -7.76
N ALA A 96 -26.99 -6.74 -7.42
CA ALA A 96 -27.34 -6.41 -6.06
C ALA A 96 -28.17 -7.55 -5.48
N LYS A 97 -27.75 -8.12 -4.35
CA LYS A 97 -28.63 -8.82 -3.40
C LYS A 97 -28.20 -8.49 -1.97
N ALA A 98 -29.16 -7.97 -1.23
CA ALA A 98 -29.11 -7.60 0.17
C ALA A 98 -29.62 -8.73 1.08
N GLY A 99 -29.17 -8.72 2.34
CA GLY A 99 -29.76 -9.39 3.52
C GLY A 99 -29.39 -10.87 3.68
N VAL A 100 -29.11 -11.44 4.87
CA VAL A 100 -29.35 -10.98 6.25
C VAL A 100 -28.46 -11.78 7.24
N THR A 101 -28.04 -11.08 8.31
CA THR A 101 -27.63 -11.50 9.67
C THR A 101 -27.49 -12.98 10.08
N SER A 102 -26.41 -13.30 10.82
CA SER A 102 -26.53 -13.76 12.22
C SER A 102 -25.22 -13.56 12.98
N VAL A 103 -25.34 -13.60 14.30
CA VAL A 103 -24.58 -12.96 15.37
C VAL A 103 -23.44 -13.82 15.96
N ARG A 104 -22.41 -13.10 16.43
CA ARG A 104 -21.50 -13.29 17.59
C ARG A 104 -21.38 -14.70 18.21
N ASP A 105 -20.13 -15.11 18.49
CA ASP A 105 -19.71 -15.35 19.88
C ASP A 105 -18.17 -15.38 20.10
N HIS A 106 -17.73 -14.60 21.11
CA HIS A 106 -16.57 -14.69 22.05
C HIS A 106 -15.11 -14.84 21.55
N GLN A 107 -14.22 -13.84 21.77
CA GLN A 107 -13.41 -13.53 23.00
C GLN A 107 -12.31 -14.60 23.24
N ARG A 108 -11.00 -14.38 23.38
CA ARG A 108 -10.15 -13.43 24.17
C ARG A 108 -8.68 -13.74 23.77
N ALA A 109 -7.74 -12.79 23.64
CA ALA A 109 -6.77 -12.32 24.66
C ALA A 109 -5.65 -11.60 23.87
N ALA A 110 -5.32 -10.33 24.14
CA ALA A 110 -4.25 -9.86 25.04
C ALA A 110 -2.82 -10.11 24.50
N ASP A 111 -2.00 -9.06 24.59
CA ASP A 111 -0.55 -8.96 24.31
C ASP A 111 -0.16 -9.04 22.82
N ASP A 112 0.59 -8.11 22.22
CA ASP A 112 1.81 -7.50 22.74
C ASP A 112 2.03 -6.10 22.11
N ASN A 113 2.33 -5.14 22.98
CA ASN A 113 2.73 -3.79 22.64
C ASN A 113 4.27 -3.81 22.53
N ASP A 114 4.80 -4.15 21.35
CA ASP A 114 6.25 -4.18 21.19
C ASP A 114 6.79 -2.79 20.84
N ALA A 115 7.60 -2.33 21.78
CA ALA A 115 8.20 -1.03 21.86
C ALA A 115 9.10 -0.72 20.67
N ALA A 116 9.18 0.56 20.36
CA ALA A 116 10.27 1.11 19.57
C ALA A 116 11.62 0.78 20.23
N PRO A 117 12.65 0.34 19.48
CA PRO A 117 14.01 0.62 19.87
C PRO A 117 14.37 2.02 19.37
N GLU A 118 14.50 2.94 20.33
CA GLU A 118 15.43 4.04 20.16
C GLU A 118 16.84 3.43 20.07
N ASP A 119 17.55 3.62 18.96
CA ASP A 119 19.01 3.56 18.97
C ASP A 119 19.57 4.71 18.14
N HIS A 120 20.19 5.63 18.88
CA HIS A 120 21.01 6.73 18.42
C HIS A 120 22.33 6.18 17.87
N ALA A 121 22.62 6.40 16.59
CA ALA A 121 23.99 6.35 16.09
C ALA A 121 24.21 7.36 14.96
N VAL A 122 24.61 8.57 15.35
CA VAL A 122 25.30 9.54 14.49
C VAL A 122 26.75 9.06 14.27
N PRO A 123 27.25 8.92 13.04
CA PRO A 123 28.64 8.54 12.83
C PRO A 123 29.57 9.76 12.85
N GLY A 124 30.55 9.72 13.76
CA GLY A 124 31.96 10.04 13.53
C GLY A 124 32.35 11.48 13.21
N ARG A 125 32.85 12.22 14.21
CA ARG A 125 33.86 13.27 13.99
C ARG A 125 35.20 12.81 14.56
N GLU A 126 36.13 12.66 13.65
CA GLU A 126 37.52 12.28 13.84
C GLU A 126 38.25 13.30 14.73
N ARG A 127 39.09 12.79 15.64
CA ARG A 127 39.94 13.59 16.52
C ARG A 127 41.24 13.92 15.79
N VAL A 128 41.50 15.21 15.53
CA VAL A 128 42.86 15.69 15.26
C VAL A 128 43.47 16.15 16.57
N GLY A 129 44.56 15.48 16.95
CA GLY A 129 45.37 15.79 18.11
C GLY A 129 46.10 17.11 17.94
N ILE A 130 46.13 17.89 19.01
CA ILE A 130 47.09 18.96 19.22
C ILE A 130 48.22 18.41 20.10
N SER A 131 49.45 18.61 19.66
CA SER A 131 50.68 18.56 20.46
C SER A 131 51.51 19.75 20.02
#